data_AF-A0A847MU01-F1
#
_entry.id   AF-A0A847MU01-F1
#
_cell.length_a   1.000
_cell.length_b   1.000
_cell.length_c   1.000
_cell.angle_alpha   90.00
_cell.angle_beta   90.00
_cell.angle_gamma   90.00
#
_symmetry.space_group_name_H-M   'P 1'
#
loop_
_entity.id
_entity.type
_entity.pdbx_description
1 polymer ?
#
loop_
_entity_poly.entity_id
_entity_poly.type
_entity_poly.pdbx_seq_one_letter_code
_entity_poly.pdbx_strand_id
1 'polypeptide(L)'
;MFVLIAEMILKYGFDNSVLSWWSPVHGLIFMVLVAATTNLGFKVGWSLVRIALILLGSCIPFVAFVIEQRVAKELEPFVSRATVNA
;
A
#
# COMPACT_ATOMS: atom_id res chain seq x y z
N MET A 1 1.85 -3.60 8.68
CA MET A 1 2.41 -2.98 9.90
C MET A 1 1.60 -3.29 11.16
N PHE A 2 0.30 -2.96 11.24
CA PHE A 2 -0.53 -3.27 12.42
C PHE A 2 -0.56 -4.75 12.82
N VAL A 3 -0.58 -5.66 11.83
CA VAL A 3 -0.62 -7.10 12.13
C VAL A 3 0.71 -7.63 12.73
N LEU A 4 1.85 -7.00 12.43
CA LEU A 4 3.13 -7.35 13.09
C LEU A 4 3.16 -6.87 14.55
N ILE A 5 2.53 -5.73 14.83
CA ILE A 5 2.36 -5.23 16.20
C ILE A 5 1.43 -6.18 16.97
N ALA A 6 0.34 -6.64 16.33
CA ALA A 6 -0.55 -7.66 16.90
C ALA A 6 0.16 -9.00 17.13
N GLU A 7 1.01 -9.47 16.20
CA GLU A 7 1.88 -10.64 16.42
C GLU A 7 2.77 -10.45 17.64
N MET A 8 3.44 -9.31 17.76
CA MET A 8 4.33 -9.05 18.90
C MET A 8 3.56 -9.11 20.22
N ILE A 9 2.36 -8.53 20.28
CA ILE A 9 1.49 -8.59 21.47
C ILE A 9 1.01 -10.02 21.75
N LEU A 10 0.62 -10.79 20.72
CA LEU A 10 0.12 -12.16 20.90
C LEU A 10 1.24 -13.13 21.33
N LYS A 11 2.43 -12.96 20.75
CA LYS A 11 3.60 -13.80 21.00
C LYS A 11 4.23 -13.51 22.35
N TYR A 12 4.28 -12.24 22.77
CA TYR A 12 4.81 -11.86 24.09
C TYR A 12 3.76 -11.84 25.21
N GLY A 13 2.47 -11.71 24.89
CA GLY A 13 1.37 -11.61 25.86
C GLY A 13 0.57 -12.90 26.08
N PHE A 14 0.54 -13.83 25.12
CA PHE A 14 -0.22 -15.08 25.17
C PHE A 14 0.60 -16.33 24.79
N ASP A 15 1.93 -16.18 24.64
CA ASP A 15 2.90 -17.22 24.27
C ASP A 15 2.48 -18.07 23.04
N ASN A 16 1.68 -17.47 22.15
CA ASN A 16 1.06 -18.14 21.01
C ASN A 16 1.74 -17.71 19.70
N SER A 17 2.34 -18.69 19.01
CA SER A 17 3.13 -18.50 17.78
C SER A 17 2.32 -18.59 16.48
N VAL A 18 0.99 -18.54 16.57
CA VAL A 18 0.02 -18.69 15.46
C VAL A 18 0.27 -17.66 14.34
N LEU A 19 0.75 -16.47 14.68
CA LEU A 19 0.98 -15.38 13.73
C LEU A 19 2.37 -15.39 13.07
N SER A 20 3.24 -16.36 13.36
CA SER A 20 4.59 -16.43 12.77
C SER A 20 4.58 -16.58 11.23
N TRP A 21 3.54 -17.18 10.68
CA TRP A 21 3.33 -17.28 9.23
C TRP A 21 3.02 -15.93 8.56
N TRP A 22 2.67 -14.90 9.35
CA TRP A 22 2.32 -13.58 8.80
C TRP A 22 3.54 -12.82 8.26
N SER A 23 4.74 -13.11 8.74
CA SER A 23 5.98 -12.45 8.30
C SER A 23 6.21 -12.53 6.77
N PRO A 24 6.17 -13.72 6.12
CA PRO A 24 6.27 -13.81 4.65
C PRO A 24 5.07 -13.19 3.92
N VAL A 25 3.86 -13.30 4.46
CA VAL A 25 2.65 -12.69 3.87
C VAL A 25 2.78 -11.16 3.80
N HIS A 26 3.35 -10.55 4.84
CA HIS A 26 3.56 -9.09 4.87
C HIS A 26 4.49 -8.61 3.76
N GLY A 27 5.61 -9.31 3.53
CA GLY A 27 6.53 -9.00 2.44
C GLY A 27 5.88 -9.13 1.06
N LEU A 28 5.01 -10.13 0.89
CA LEU A 28 4.26 -10.35 -0.35
C LEU A 28 3.27 -9.21 -0.63
N ILE A 29 2.54 -8.75 0.39
CA ILE A 29 1.65 -7.57 0.28
C ILE A 29 2.43 -6.31 -0.09
N PHE A 30 3.62 -6.10 0.50
CA PHE A 30 4.47 -4.96 0.16
C PHE A 30 4.96 -5.02 -1.29
N MET A 31 5.34 -6.21 -1.78
CA MET A 31 5.71 -6.39 -3.19
C MET A 31 4.56 -6.08 -4.14
N VAL A 32 3.33 -6.50 -3.82
CA VAL A 32 2.13 -6.16 -4.60
C VAL A 32 1.88 -4.65 -4.57
N LEU A 33 2.04 -4.00 -3.41
CA LEU A 33 1.90 -2.55 -3.27
C LEU A 33 2.90 -1.79 -4.16
N VAL A 34 4.17 -2.20 -4.15
CA VAL A 34 5.22 -1.65 -5.03
C VAL A 34 4.82 -1.84 -6.49
N ALA A 35 4.48 -3.05 -6.90
CA ALA A 35 4.11 -3.35 -8.28
C ALA A 35 2.90 -2.52 -8.75
N ALA A 36 1.84 -2.45 -7.94
CA ALA A 36 0.65 -1.68 -8.24
C ALA A 36 0.94 -0.17 -8.34
N THR A 37 1.67 0.39 -7.36
CA THR A 37 2.03 1.82 -7.34
C THR A 37 2.92 2.19 -8.53
N THR A 38 3.85 1.32 -8.90
CA THR A 38 4.77 1.56 -10.02
C THR A 38 4.03 1.48 -11.35
N ASN A 39 3.15 0.47 -11.52
CA ASN A 39 2.31 0.33 -12.71
C ASN A 39 1.38 1.55 -12.90
N LEU A 40 0.76 2.02 -11.82
CA LEU A 40 -0.09 3.20 -11.83
C LEU A 40 0.73 4.46 -12.14
N GLY A 41 1.89 4.63 -11.49
CA GLY A 41 2.80 5.74 -11.73
C GLY A 41 3.26 5.83 -13.19
N PHE A 42 3.55 4.71 -13.84
CA PHE A 42 3.89 4.70 -15.26
C PHE A 42 2.70 5.05 -16.17
N LYS A 43 1.49 4.57 -15.86
CA LYS A 43 0.29 4.90 -16.64
C LYS A 43 -0.11 6.37 -16.57
N VAL A 44 0.16 7.03 -15.43
CA VAL A 44 -0.19 8.43 -15.17
C VAL A 44 0.99 9.38 -15.52
N GLY A 45 2.18 8.84 -15.75
CA GLY A 45 3.38 9.63 -16.07
C GLY A 45 4.04 10.28 -14.85
N TRP A 46 3.91 9.68 -13.67
CA TRP A 46 4.57 10.17 -12.46
C TRP A 46 6.08 9.93 -12.46
N SER A 47 6.83 10.85 -11.85
CA SER A 47 8.28 10.70 -11.66
C SER A 47 8.59 9.56 -10.68
N LEU A 48 9.72 8.88 -10.88
CA LEU A 48 10.22 7.84 -9.97
C LEU A 48 10.32 8.32 -8.51
N VAL A 49 10.62 9.60 -8.32
CA VAL A 49 10.65 10.24 -6.99
C VAL A 49 9.27 10.25 -6.34
N ARG A 50 8.20 10.53 -7.10
CA ARG A 50 6.81 10.52 -6.59
C ARG A 50 6.41 9.10 -6.19
N ILE A 51 6.77 8.08 -6.98
CA ILE A 51 6.52 6.67 -6.66
C ILE A 51 7.23 6.28 -5.36
N ALA A 52 8.51 6.64 -5.21
CA ALA A 52 9.28 6.38 -4.01
C ALA A 52 8.69 7.09 -2.77
N LEU A 53 8.25 8.34 -2.91
CA LEU A 53 7.59 9.08 -1.82
C LEU A 53 6.26 8.46 -1.41
N ILE A 54 5.48 7.93 -2.36
CA ILE A 54 4.21 7.22 -2.06
C ILE A 54 4.49 5.90 -1.35
N LEU A 55 5.54 5.18 -1.75
CA LEU A 55 5.99 3.96 -1.10
C LEU A 55 6.49 4.22 0.33
N LEU A 56 7.29 5.26 0.53
CA LEU A 56 7.74 5.69 1.85
C LEU A 56 6.58 6.21 2.70
N GLY A 57 5.64 6.94 2.10
CA GLY A 57 4.41 7.38 2.75
C GLY A 57 3.51 6.23 3.17
N SER A 58 3.51 5.12 2.41
CA SER A 58 2.75 3.91 2.72
C SER A 58 3.28 3.16 3.94
N CYS A 59 4.54 3.35 4.32
CA CYS A 59 5.07 2.86 5.59
C CYS A 59 4.39 3.53 6.80
N ILE A 60 3.76 4.69 6.61
CA ILE A 60 3.02 5.42 7.63
C ILE A 60 1.52 5.26 7.35
N PRO A 61 0.80 4.39 8.08
CA PRO A 61 -0.57 3.98 7.73
C PRO A 61 -1.57 5.13 7.66
N PHE A 62 -1.39 6.18 8.47
CA PHE A 62 -2.24 7.37 8.43
C PHE A 62 -1.98 8.25 7.20
N VAL A 63 -0.73 8.32 6.77
CA VAL A 63 -0.33 9.13 5.61
C VAL A 63 -0.77 8.45 4.32
N ALA A 64 -0.75 7.10 4.29
CA ALA A 64 -1.27 6.31 3.18
C ALA A 64 -2.71 6.72 2.81
N PHE A 65 -3.60 6.83 3.81
CA PHE A 65 -4.99 7.25 3.59
C PHE A 65 -5.12 8.65 2.96
N VAL A 66 -4.29 9.60 3.39
CA VAL A 66 -4.31 10.97 2.86
C VAL A 66 -3.77 11.03 1.44
N ILE A 67 -2.69 10.29 1.16
CA ILE A 67 -2.11 10.17 -0.19
C ILE A 67 -3.13 9.51 -1.11
N GLU A 68 -3.75 8.41 -0.69
CA GLU A 68 -4.72 7.66 -1.48
C GLU A 68 -5.94 8.52 -1.83
N GLN A 69 -6.47 9.31 -0.89
CA GLN A 69 -7.58 10.22 -1.17
C GLN A 69 -7.21 11.33 -2.17
N ARG A 70 -5.96 11.82 -2.15
CA ARG A 70 -5.47 12.79 -3.14
C ARG A 70 -5.30 12.17 -4.52
N VAL A 71 -4.70 10.98 -4.55
CA VAL A 71 -4.48 10.21 -5.78
C VAL A 71 -5.81 9.82 -6.43
N ALA A 72 -6.78 9.37 -5.64
CA ALA A 72 -8.12 9.01 -6.12
C ALA A 72 -8.82 10.20 -6.79
N LYS A 73 -8.77 11.39 -6.19
CA LYS A 73 -9.32 12.62 -6.79
C LYS A 73 -8.60 13.03 -8.08
N GLU A 74 -7.28 12.86 -8.14
CA GLU A 74 -6.49 13.17 -9.33
C GLU A 74 -6.78 12.18 -10.48
N LEU A 75 -7.12 10.93 -10.13
CA LEU A 75 -7.41 9.84 -11.06
C LEU A 75 -8.88 9.74 -11.48
N GLU A 76 -9.82 10.26 -10.69
CA GLU A 76 -11.26 10.30 -10.98
C GLU A 76 -11.60 10.75 -12.42
N PRO A 77 -11.01 11.84 -12.97
CA PRO A 77 -11.25 12.26 -14.35
C PRO A 77 -10.61 11.36 -15.43
N PHE A 78 -9.62 10.52 -15.06
CA PHE A 78 -9.01 9.54 -15.97
C PHE A 78 -9.79 8.22 -15.98
N VAL A 79 -10.24 7.79 -14.80
CA VAL A 79 -11.09 6.59 -14.64
C VAL A 79 -12.42 6.80 -15.34
N SER A 80 -13.05 7.97 -15.19
CA SER A 80 -14.35 8.25 -15.84
C SER A 80 -14.26 8.19 -17.38
N ARG A 81 -13.13 8.62 -17.97
CA ARG A 81 -12.89 8.49 -19.42
C ARG A 81 -12.63 7.05 -19.85
N ALA A 82 -11.98 6.24 -19.00
CA ALA A 82 -11.74 4.83 -19.29
C ALA A 82 -13.03 4.00 -19.23
N THR A 83 -13.94 4.32 -18.30
CA THR A 83 -15.25 3.64 -18.19
C THR A 83 -16.26 4.04 -19.25
N VAL A 84 -16.15 5.24 -19.83
CA VAL A 84 -17.05 5.69 -20.92
C VAL A 84 -16.62 5.13 -22.29
N ASN A 85 -15.36 4.73 -22.44
CA ASN A 85 -14.80 4.18 -23.69
C ASN A 85 -14.69 2.65 -23.72
N ALA A 86 -15.21 1.93 -22.72
CA ALA A 86 -15.23 0.48 -22.61
C ALA A 86 -16.66 -0.06 -22.75
#